data_AF-A0A7J4FAE6-F1
#
_entry.id   AF-A0A7J4FAE6-F1
#
_cell.length_a   1.000
_cell.length_b   1.000
_cell.length_c   1.000
_cell.angle_alpha   90.00
_cell.angle_beta   90.00
_cell.angle_gamma   90.00
#
_symmetry.space_group_name_H-M   'P 1'
#
loop_
_entity.id
_entity.type
_entity.pdbx_description
1 polymer ?
#
loop_
_entity_poly.entity_id
_entity_poly.type
_entity_poly.pdbx_seq_one_letter_code
_entity_poly.pdbx_strand_id
1 'polypeptide(L)'
;MARAAVTDHRSGRLVFVAHCILNQNTAASGLVKEEYPCAVWDLLDLCKARGVGVEQLPCPEFLLVGYPRDARTKTEYEKEGLRVLCSALAGEVADRIARFRRAGLNVVGIVGVARSPSCGVREVYVGPSRGAQRLAREPGIFVEELQRELGRRGISVPFLEWDFRGKEEALSELSRLLAKRRGGAVGTPPAGPHHAAHGHRRRDKARRHGE
;
A
#
# COMPACT_ATOMS: atom_id res chain seq x y z
N MET A 1 0.67 24.08 15.57
CA MET A 1 0.04 23.10 16.48
C MET A 1 0.97 21.91 16.66
N ALA A 2 1.33 21.58 17.89
CA ALA A 2 2.19 20.43 18.19
C ALA A 2 1.49 19.14 17.73
N ARG A 3 2.18 18.32 16.93
CA ARG A 3 1.67 17.03 16.47
C ARG A 3 1.59 16.06 17.65
N ALA A 4 0.46 15.37 17.81
CA ALA A 4 0.32 14.32 18.81
C ALA A 4 1.44 13.28 18.64
N ALA A 5 2.16 12.97 19.71
CA ALA A 5 3.17 11.91 19.70
C ALA A 5 2.47 10.55 19.79
N VAL A 6 3.03 9.54 19.11
CA VAL A 6 2.59 8.15 19.27
C VAL A 6 2.90 7.73 20.72
N THR A 7 1.89 7.28 21.46
CA THR A 7 1.97 7.04 22.91
C THR A 7 2.18 5.57 23.29
N ASP A 8 2.22 4.66 22.32
CA ASP A 8 2.38 3.22 22.52
C ASP A 8 3.34 2.59 21.49
N HIS A 9 3.36 1.26 21.41
CA HIS A 9 4.33 0.48 20.62
C HIS A 9 4.16 0.58 19.09
N ARG A 10 3.29 1.44 18.57
CA ARG A 10 3.14 1.62 17.11
C ARG A 10 4.42 2.23 16.52
N SER A 11 4.85 1.72 15.36
CA SER A 11 6.00 2.30 14.64
C SER A 11 5.76 3.74 14.16
N GLY A 12 4.49 4.12 14.04
CA GLY A 12 4.07 5.43 13.56
C GLY A 12 4.29 5.66 12.07
N ARG A 13 4.57 4.59 11.29
CA ARG A 13 4.92 4.65 9.87
C ARG A 13 3.99 3.76 9.06
N LEU A 14 3.50 4.26 7.93
CA LEU A 14 2.66 3.50 7.03
C LEU A 14 2.90 3.86 5.56
N VAL A 15 2.68 2.92 4.66
CA VAL A 15 2.71 3.09 3.21
C VAL A 15 1.34 2.74 2.64
N PHE A 16 0.85 3.53 1.68
CA PHE A 16 -0.35 3.17 0.92
C PHE A 16 0.05 2.33 -0.28
N VAL A 17 -0.70 1.28 -0.59
CA VAL A 17 -0.41 0.38 -1.72
C VAL A 17 -1.65 0.18 -2.58
N ALA A 18 -1.46 0.07 -3.90
CA ALA A 18 -2.52 -0.29 -4.84
C ALA A 18 -3.21 -1.59 -4.40
N HIS A 19 -4.52 -1.67 -4.59
CA HIS A 19 -5.32 -2.76 -4.05
C HIS A 19 -4.78 -4.16 -4.39
N CYS A 20 -4.38 -4.36 -5.65
CA CYS A 20 -3.88 -5.64 -6.14
C CYS A 20 -2.57 -6.07 -5.46
N ILE A 21 -1.79 -5.17 -4.84
CA ILE A 21 -0.62 -5.54 -4.04
C ILE A 21 -1.01 -6.48 -2.89
N LEU A 22 -2.18 -6.25 -2.27
CA LEU A 22 -2.67 -7.07 -1.15
C LEU A 22 -3.75 -8.08 -1.56
N ASN A 23 -4.37 -7.90 -2.73
CA ASN A 23 -5.45 -8.75 -3.21
C ASN A 23 -5.48 -8.83 -4.74
N GLN A 24 -4.76 -9.81 -5.29
CA GLN A 24 -4.63 -10.03 -6.74
C GLN A 24 -5.95 -10.46 -7.40
N ASN A 25 -6.96 -10.87 -6.62
CA ASN A 25 -8.30 -11.21 -7.13
C ASN A 25 -9.05 -10.00 -7.74
N THR A 26 -8.56 -8.77 -7.59
CA THR A 26 -9.13 -7.57 -8.24
C THR A 26 -8.43 -7.20 -9.55
N ALA A 27 -7.37 -7.91 -9.93
CA ALA A 27 -6.66 -7.69 -11.18
C ALA A 27 -7.49 -8.14 -12.39
N ALA A 28 -7.20 -7.55 -13.56
CA ALA A 28 -7.82 -8.01 -14.80
C ALA A 28 -7.39 -9.45 -15.13
N SER A 29 -8.25 -10.16 -15.85
CA SER A 29 -8.00 -11.56 -16.25
C SER A 29 -6.68 -11.68 -17.03
N GLY A 30 -5.88 -12.70 -16.71
CA GLY A 30 -4.63 -13.00 -17.40
C GLY A 30 -3.43 -12.12 -17.04
N LEU A 31 -3.57 -11.16 -16.09
CA LEU A 31 -2.46 -10.29 -15.69
C LEU A 31 -1.73 -10.73 -14.41
N VAL A 32 -2.33 -11.62 -13.61
CA VAL A 32 -1.73 -12.11 -12.36
C VAL A 32 -0.57 -13.05 -12.69
N LYS A 33 0.58 -12.81 -12.04
CA LYS A 33 1.77 -13.67 -12.16
C LYS A 33 1.61 -14.91 -11.29
N GLU A 34 2.13 -16.04 -11.75
CA GLU A 34 2.08 -17.31 -11.01
C GLU A 34 2.74 -17.21 -9.63
N GLU A 35 3.78 -16.38 -9.49
CA GLU A 35 4.46 -16.14 -8.20
C GLU A 35 3.60 -15.35 -7.20
N TYR A 36 2.56 -14.63 -7.66
CA TYR A 36 1.72 -13.76 -6.83
C TYR A 36 0.23 -14.05 -7.03
N PRO A 37 -0.25 -15.29 -6.75
CA PRO A 37 -1.66 -15.62 -6.97
C PRO A 37 -2.59 -14.87 -6.00
N CYS A 38 -2.09 -14.47 -4.83
CA CYS A 38 -2.88 -13.85 -3.77
C CYS A 38 -2.48 -12.39 -3.50
N ALA A 39 -1.18 -12.16 -3.23
CA ALA A 39 -0.62 -10.87 -2.84
C ALA A 39 0.87 -10.83 -3.20
N VAL A 40 1.45 -9.63 -3.16
CA VAL A 40 2.87 -9.39 -3.41
C VAL A 40 3.64 -9.54 -2.10
N TRP A 41 3.94 -10.77 -1.70
CA TRP A 41 4.52 -11.07 -0.40
C TRP A 41 5.90 -10.44 -0.18
N ASP A 42 6.75 -10.33 -1.21
CA ASP A 42 8.07 -9.69 -1.03
C ASP A 42 7.97 -8.22 -0.61
N LEU A 43 6.95 -7.49 -1.10
CA LEU A 43 6.67 -6.13 -0.66
C LEU A 43 6.26 -6.11 0.81
N LEU A 44 5.37 -7.04 1.20
CA LEU A 44 4.85 -7.13 2.56
C LEU A 44 5.94 -7.52 3.57
N ASP A 45 6.79 -8.47 3.21
CA ASP A 45 7.94 -8.88 4.01
C ASP A 45 8.94 -7.74 4.17
N LEU A 46 9.16 -6.94 3.13
CA LEU A 46 10.00 -5.74 3.24
C LEU A 46 9.36 -4.68 4.15
N CYS A 47 8.05 -4.44 4.04
CA CYS A 47 7.33 -3.55 4.95
C CYS A 47 7.44 -4.02 6.41
N LYS A 48 7.24 -5.31 6.65
CA LYS A 48 7.40 -5.96 7.96
C LYS A 48 8.82 -5.77 8.51
N ALA A 49 9.84 -6.09 7.72
CA ALA A 49 11.24 -5.94 8.10
C ALA A 49 11.63 -4.48 8.42
N ARG A 50 10.93 -3.50 7.84
CA ARG A 50 11.16 -2.06 8.06
C ARG A 50 10.23 -1.43 9.09
N GLY A 51 9.36 -2.21 9.73
CA GLY A 51 8.38 -1.73 10.71
C GLY A 51 7.42 -0.69 10.12
N VAL A 52 6.96 -0.90 8.89
CA VAL A 52 6.03 -0.01 8.19
C VAL A 52 4.68 -0.71 8.02
N GLY A 53 3.62 -0.13 8.57
CA GLY A 53 2.26 -0.60 8.34
C GLY A 53 1.82 -0.41 6.89
N VAL A 54 0.87 -1.21 6.42
CA VAL A 54 0.38 -1.15 5.04
C VAL A 54 -1.09 -0.78 5.04
N GLU A 55 -1.43 0.28 4.31
CA GLU A 55 -2.80 0.77 4.12
C GLU A 55 -3.21 0.51 2.66
N GLN A 56 -4.36 -0.11 2.45
CA GLN A 56 -4.81 -0.47 1.11
C GLN A 56 -5.52 0.70 0.43
N LEU A 57 -5.15 0.98 -0.83
CA LEU A 57 -5.91 1.86 -1.72
C LEU A 57 -7.15 1.14 -2.28
N PRO A 58 -8.20 1.90 -2.64
CA PRO A 58 -9.29 1.34 -3.43
C PRO A 58 -8.78 0.86 -4.80
N CYS A 59 -9.49 -0.07 -5.43
CA CYS A 59 -9.26 -0.46 -6.83
C CYS A 59 -10.32 0.21 -7.71
N PRO A 60 -10.02 1.31 -8.42
CA PRO A 60 -11.02 2.02 -9.20
C PRO A 60 -11.64 1.14 -10.30
N GLU A 61 -10.79 0.35 -10.97
CA GLU A 61 -11.23 -0.56 -12.06
C GLU A 61 -12.19 -1.62 -11.55
N PHE A 62 -11.87 -2.30 -10.44
CA PHE A 62 -12.75 -3.30 -9.85
C PHE A 62 -14.04 -2.68 -9.30
N LEU A 63 -13.98 -1.49 -8.70
CA LEU A 63 -15.16 -0.78 -8.22
C LEU A 63 -16.08 -0.32 -9.35
N LEU A 64 -15.53 -0.05 -10.55
CA LEU A 64 -16.32 0.35 -11.71
C LEU A 64 -16.95 -0.85 -12.42
N VAL A 65 -16.18 -1.91 -12.70
CA VAL A 65 -16.61 -3.00 -13.60
C VAL A 65 -16.58 -4.41 -12.99
N GLY A 66 -16.03 -4.59 -11.79
CA GLY A 66 -15.97 -5.88 -11.11
C GLY A 66 -14.97 -6.89 -11.70
N TYR A 67 -15.22 -8.17 -11.47
CA TYR A 67 -14.48 -9.31 -12.02
C TYR A 67 -15.47 -10.39 -12.52
N PRO A 68 -15.20 -11.10 -13.63
CA PRO A 68 -14.02 -10.99 -14.51
C PRO A 68 -14.05 -9.72 -15.36
N ARG A 69 -12.87 -9.23 -15.75
CA ARG A 69 -12.72 -8.10 -16.68
C ARG A 69 -11.49 -8.24 -17.56
N ASP A 70 -11.59 -7.72 -18.78
CA ASP A 70 -10.46 -7.62 -19.69
C ASP A 70 -9.52 -6.48 -19.29
N ALA A 71 -8.25 -6.57 -19.70
CA ALA A 71 -7.34 -5.45 -19.65
C ALA A 71 -7.81 -4.34 -20.59
N ARG A 72 -7.85 -3.10 -20.10
CA ARG A 72 -8.29 -1.92 -20.85
C ARG A 72 -7.28 -0.77 -20.69
N THR A 73 -7.26 0.16 -21.64
CA THR A 73 -6.40 1.33 -21.58
C THR A 73 -6.98 2.45 -20.71
N LYS A 74 -6.16 3.46 -20.39
CA LYS A 74 -6.63 4.69 -19.74
C LYS A 74 -7.71 5.37 -20.57
N THR A 75 -7.57 5.40 -21.90
CA THR A 75 -8.55 6.01 -22.81
C THR A 75 -9.92 5.34 -22.77
N GLU A 76 -9.97 4.02 -22.64
CA GLU A 76 -11.24 3.30 -22.54
C GLU A 76 -11.92 3.56 -21.19
N TYR A 77 -11.16 3.48 -20.09
CA TYR A 77 -11.72 3.79 -18.77
C TYR A 77 -12.16 5.25 -18.60
N GLU A 78 -11.47 6.20 -19.24
CA GLU A 78 -11.92 7.59 -19.31
C GLU A 78 -13.32 7.70 -19.92
N LYS A 79 -13.54 7.03 -21.06
CA LYS A 79 -14.84 7.02 -21.76
C LYS A 79 -15.94 6.37 -20.93
N GLU A 80 -15.59 5.41 -20.08
CA GLU A 80 -16.51 4.75 -19.15
C GLU A 80 -16.76 5.57 -17.86
N GLY A 81 -16.19 6.76 -17.75
CA GLY A 81 -16.43 7.66 -16.60
C GLY A 81 -15.60 7.33 -15.36
N LEU A 82 -14.53 6.52 -15.49
CA LEU A 82 -13.68 6.14 -14.35
C LEU A 82 -13.10 7.36 -13.62
N ARG A 83 -12.88 8.47 -14.33
CA ARG A 83 -12.39 9.75 -13.78
C ARG A 83 -13.25 10.29 -12.65
N VAL A 84 -14.58 10.20 -12.76
CA VAL A 84 -15.51 10.69 -11.72
C VAL A 84 -15.36 9.87 -10.45
N LEU A 85 -15.34 8.54 -10.59
CA LEU A 85 -15.10 7.62 -9.47
C LEU A 85 -13.72 7.87 -8.83
N CYS A 86 -12.67 7.99 -9.65
CA CYS A 86 -11.32 8.28 -9.18
C CYS A 86 -11.22 9.60 -8.41
N SER A 87 -11.97 10.63 -8.83
CA SER A 87 -12.00 11.93 -8.13
C SER A 87 -12.55 11.80 -6.71
N ALA A 88 -13.66 11.08 -6.55
CA ALA A 88 -14.26 10.81 -5.24
C ALA A 88 -13.32 9.98 -4.36
N LEU A 89 -12.79 8.89 -4.88
CA LEU A 89 -11.84 8.02 -4.18
C LEU A 89 -10.56 8.78 -3.77
N ALA A 90 -10.07 9.69 -4.61
CA ALA A 90 -8.91 10.52 -4.32
C ALA A 90 -9.18 11.44 -3.11
N GLY A 91 -10.38 12.02 -3.01
CA GLY A 91 -10.83 12.80 -1.85
C GLY A 91 -10.77 11.98 -0.56
N GLU A 92 -11.36 10.78 -0.56
CA GLU A 92 -11.37 9.88 0.60
C GLU A 92 -9.97 9.44 1.05
N VAL A 93 -9.09 9.16 0.08
CA VAL A 93 -7.70 8.76 0.35
C VAL A 93 -6.90 9.94 0.88
N ALA A 94 -7.08 11.14 0.31
CA ALA A 94 -6.45 12.35 0.81
C ALA A 94 -6.92 12.71 2.23
N ASP A 95 -8.20 12.47 2.55
CA ASP A 95 -8.74 12.59 3.91
C ASP A 95 -8.07 11.62 4.88
N ARG A 96 -7.94 10.34 4.51
CA ARG A 96 -7.23 9.34 5.31
C ARG A 96 -5.77 9.74 5.54
N ILE A 97 -5.05 10.15 4.50
CA ILE A 97 -3.66 10.62 4.61
C ILE A 97 -3.58 11.83 5.55
N ALA A 98 -4.48 12.81 5.41
CA ALA A 98 -4.52 13.99 6.28
C ALA A 98 -4.77 13.62 7.75
N ARG A 99 -5.67 12.66 8.02
CA ARG A 99 -5.94 12.15 9.38
C ARG A 99 -4.68 11.52 9.99
N PHE A 100 -3.99 10.63 9.26
CA PHE A 100 -2.72 10.06 9.72
C PHE A 100 -1.69 11.15 10.03
N ARG A 101 -1.51 12.13 9.13
CA ARG A 101 -0.52 13.22 9.32
C ARG A 101 -0.86 14.14 10.49
N ARG A 102 -2.15 14.42 10.75
CA ARG A 102 -2.62 15.20 11.92
C ARG A 102 -2.42 14.45 13.22
N ALA A 103 -2.62 13.13 13.21
CA ALA A 103 -2.33 12.25 14.35
C ALA A 103 -0.82 12.03 14.60
N GLY A 104 0.05 12.75 13.88
CA GLY A 104 1.50 12.61 14.05
C GLY A 104 2.01 11.25 13.58
N LEU A 105 1.37 10.62 12.59
CA LEU A 105 1.84 9.42 11.90
C LEU A 105 2.50 9.79 10.56
N ASN A 106 3.45 8.99 10.11
CA ASN A 106 4.24 9.23 8.91
C ASN A 106 3.76 8.34 7.76
N VAL A 107 3.07 8.94 6.80
CA VAL A 107 2.78 8.31 5.51
C VAL A 107 4.05 8.38 4.65
N VAL A 108 4.77 7.27 4.55
CA VAL A 108 6.11 7.22 3.93
C VAL A 108 6.06 7.25 2.40
N GLY A 109 4.93 6.88 1.81
CA GLY A 109 4.72 6.89 0.37
C GLY A 109 3.41 6.22 -0.07
N ILE A 110 3.18 6.27 -1.38
CA ILE A 110 2.08 5.62 -2.08
C ILE A 110 2.68 4.75 -3.19
N VAL A 111 2.33 3.46 -3.22
CA VAL A 111 2.83 2.50 -4.21
C VAL A 111 1.73 2.18 -5.21
N GLY A 112 1.91 2.62 -6.45
CA GLY A 112 1.10 2.24 -7.60
C GLY A 112 1.64 1.00 -8.32
N VAL A 113 1.01 0.60 -9.43
CA VAL A 113 1.43 -0.57 -10.23
C VAL A 113 1.68 -0.14 -11.67
N ALA A 114 2.84 -0.53 -12.20
CA ALA A 114 3.28 -0.15 -13.54
C ALA A 114 2.22 -0.45 -14.61
N ARG A 115 1.99 0.53 -15.49
CA ARG A 115 1.06 0.44 -16.63
C ARG A 115 -0.41 0.17 -16.30
N SER A 116 -0.82 0.22 -15.03
CA SER A 116 -2.24 0.22 -14.69
C SER A 116 -2.88 1.53 -15.18
N PRO A 117 -4.03 1.48 -15.87
CA PRO A 117 -4.69 2.69 -16.37
C PRO A 117 -5.18 3.60 -15.23
N SER A 118 -5.30 3.08 -14.01
CA SER A 118 -5.68 3.86 -12.83
C SER A 118 -4.51 4.12 -11.89
N CYS A 119 -3.75 3.08 -11.55
CA CYS A 119 -2.72 3.10 -10.51
C CYS A 119 -1.29 3.23 -11.07
N GLY A 120 -1.11 3.36 -12.39
CA GLY A 120 0.19 3.64 -13.00
C GLY A 120 0.74 4.98 -12.54
N VAL A 121 2.03 5.04 -12.25
CA VAL A 121 2.68 6.25 -11.72
C VAL A 121 3.46 6.99 -12.81
N ARG A 122 4.14 6.24 -13.69
CA ARG A 122 5.06 6.80 -14.70
C ARG A 122 4.50 6.74 -16.11
N GLU A 123 3.90 5.62 -16.47
CA GLU A 123 3.42 5.36 -17.82
C GLU A 123 2.18 4.45 -17.82
N VAL A 124 1.33 4.63 -18.83
CA VAL A 124 0.10 3.86 -19.04
C VAL A 124 -0.16 3.63 -20.53
N TYR A 125 -0.96 2.61 -20.84
CA TYR A 125 -1.46 2.43 -22.21
C TYR A 125 -2.63 3.38 -22.48
N VAL A 126 -2.61 4.01 -23.65
CA VAL A 126 -3.67 4.91 -24.17
C VAL A 126 -4.04 4.49 -25.60
N GLY A 127 -5.22 4.90 -26.05
CA GLY A 127 -5.81 4.46 -27.33
C GLY A 127 -6.67 3.19 -27.19
N PRO A 128 -7.25 2.69 -28.27
CA PRO A 128 -8.06 1.47 -28.24
C PRO A 128 -7.23 0.24 -27.84
N SER A 129 -7.69 -0.57 -26.89
CA SER A 129 -6.96 -1.77 -26.44
C SER A 129 -6.72 -2.75 -27.58
N ARG A 130 -7.63 -2.80 -28.56
CA ARG A 130 -7.52 -3.65 -29.75
C ARG A 130 -6.81 -2.90 -30.89
N GLY A 131 -5.56 -3.28 -31.14
CA GLY A 131 -4.83 -2.96 -32.39
C GLY A 131 -4.19 -1.58 -32.50
N ALA A 132 -4.46 -0.65 -31.58
CA ALA A 132 -3.96 0.73 -31.69
C ALA A 132 -3.54 1.37 -30.35
N GLN A 133 -3.34 0.57 -29.30
CA GLN A 133 -2.83 1.10 -28.04
C GLN A 133 -1.35 1.47 -28.15
N ARG A 134 -0.96 2.53 -27.45
CA ARG A 134 0.43 2.97 -27.32
C ARG A 134 0.75 3.28 -25.86
N LEU A 135 2.03 3.19 -25.52
CA LEU A 135 2.52 3.59 -24.21
C LEU A 135 2.68 5.12 -24.16
N ALA A 136 2.16 5.75 -23.11
CA ALA A 136 2.28 7.18 -22.85
C ALA A 136 2.93 7.42 -21.48
N ARG A 137 3.84 8.40 -21.40
CA ARG A 137 4.52 8.82 -20.15
C ARG A 137 3.63 9.76 -19.34
N GLU A 138 2.56 9.21 -18.80
CA GLU A 138 1.60 9.90 -17.94
C GLU A 138 1.08 8.96 -16.85
N PRO A 139 0.63 9.48 -15.70
CA PRO A 139 0.05 8.67 -14.65
C PRO A 139 -1.32 8.11 -15.06
N GLY A 140 -1.73 7.05 -14.36
CA GLY A 140 -3.09 6.53 -14.41
C GLY A 140 -4.09 7.52 -13.81
N ILE A 141 -5.35 7.33 -14.17
CA ILE A 141 -6.47 8.23 -13.83
C ILE A 141 -6.50 8.50 -12.32
N PHE A 142 -6.46 7.46 -11.48
CA PHE A 142 -6.55 7.61 -10.04
C PHE A 142 -5.32 8.28 -9.42
N VAL A 143 -4.12 7.95 -9.91
CA VAL A 143 -2.88 8.61 -9.44
C VAL A 143 -2.92 10.10 -9.77
N GLU A 144 -3.37 10.47 -10.96
CA GLU A 144 -3.51 11.87 -11.39
C GLU A 144 -4.51 12.64 -10.50
N GLU A 145 -5.69 12.06 -10.24
CA GLU A 145 -6.69 12.64 -9.33
C GLU A 145 -6.12 12.80 -7.90
N LEU A 146 -5.44 11.77 -7.38
CA LEU A 146 -4.89 11.77 -6.04
C LEU A 146 -3.75 12.77 -5.89
N GLN A 147 -2.84 12.87 -6.86
CA GLN A 147 -1.78 13.87 -6.87
C GLN A 147 -2.36 15.29 -6.84
N ARG A 148 -3.39 15.56 -7.66
CA ARG A 148 -4.06 16.86 -7.68
C ARG A 148 -4.71 17.18 -6.35
N GLU A 149 -5.42 16.22 -5.76
CA GLU A 149 -6.12 16.41 -4.49
C GLU A 149 -5.16 16.61 -3.30
N LEU A 150 -4.07 15.85 -3.25
CA LEU A 150 -3.01 16.05 -2.26
C LEU A 150 -2.33 17.42 -2.45
N GLY A 151 -2.09 17.83 -3.69
CA GLY A 151 -1.54 19.14 -4.04
C GLY A 151 -2.41 20.30 -3.54
N ARG A 152 -3.73 20.25 -3.78
CA ARG A 152 -4.70 21.24 -3.27
C ARG A 152 -4.67 21.40 -1.75
N ARG A 153 -4.32 20.32 -1.03
CA ARG A 153 -4.25 20.29 0.43
C ARG A 153 -2.86 20.59 0.99
N GLY A 154 -1.88 20.91 0.14
CA GLY A 154 -0.48 21.10 0.56
C GLY A 154 0.15 19.82 1.16
N ILE A 155 -0.31 18.64 0.75
CA ILE A 155 0.19 17.36 1.21
C ILE A 155 1.19 16.83 0.19
N SER A 156 2.46 16.72 0.61
CA SER A 156 3.50 16.06 -0.19
C SER A 156 3.76 14.65 0.35
N VAL A 157 3.61 13.65 -0.53
CA VAL A 157 3.89 12.23 -0.29
C VAL A 157 4.50 11.66 -1.58
N PRO A 158 5.61 10.90 -1.50
CA PRO A 158 6.23 10.30 -2.68
C PRO A 158 5.37 9.17 -3.26
N PHE A 159 5.33 9.10 -4.59
CA PHE A 159 4.75 7.98 -5.33
C PHE A 159 5.87 7.07 -5.84
N LEU A 160 5.67 5.76 -5.72
CA LEU A 160 6.56 4.71 -6.21
C LEU A 160 5.75 3.76 -7.10
N GLU A 161 6.41 3.20 -8.12
CA GLU A 161 5.79 2.27 -9.04
C GLU A 161 6.28 0.85 -8.77
N TRP A 162 5.36 -0.08 -8.54
CA TRP A 162 5.68 -1.50 -8.49
C TRP A 162 5.55 -2.10 -9.89
N ASP A 163 6.65 -2.59 -10.46
CA ASP A 163 6.67 -3.26 -11.75
C ASP A 163 6.93 -4.76 -11.59
N PHE A 164 5.93 -5.59 -11.94
CA PHE A 164 6.04 -7.04 -11.90
C PHE A 164 7.08 -7.62 -12.88
N ARG A 165 7.56 -6.83 -13.85
CA ARG A 165 8.60 -7.27 -14.81
C ARG A 165 10.02 -7.01 -14.32
N GLY A 166 10.18 -6.16 -13.31
CA GLY A 166 11.47 -5.73 -12.76
C GLY A 166 11.45 -5.82 -11.23
N LYS A 167 11.22 -7.02 -10.70
CA LYS A 167 11.00 -7.27 -9.27
C LYS A 167 12.14 -6.73 -8.40
N GLU A 168 13.39 -7.02 -8.76
CA GLU A 168 14.57 -6.63 -8.00
C GLU A 168 14.73 -5.11 -7.93
N GLU A 169 14.44 -4.43 -9.05
CA GLU A 169 14.46 -2.98 -9.12
C GLU A 169 13.33 -2.37 -8.27
N ALA A 170 12.10 -2.90 -8.39
CA ALA A 170 10.95 -2.47 -7.59
C ALA A 170 11.20 -2.64 -6.08
N LEU A 171 11.80 -3.77 -5.67
CA LEU A 171 12.20 -4.02 -4.29
C LEU A 171 13.30 -3.05 -3.82
N SER A 172 14.27 -2.75 -4.67
CA SER A 172 15.35 -1.80 -4.38
C SER A 172 14.81 -0.38 -4.18
N GLU A 173 13.94 0.09 -5.07
CA GLU A 173 13.27 1.38 -4.92
C GLU A 173 12.41 1.44 -3.65
N LEU A 174 11.62 0.39 -3.38
CA LEU A 174 10.80 0.31 -2.19
C LEU A 174 11.66 0.32 -0.93
N SER A 175 12.76 -0.44 -0.92
CA SER A 175 13.73 -0.44 0.18
C SER A 175 14.27 0.96 0.47
N ARG A 176 14.59 1.76 -0.55
CA ARG A 176 15.03 3.15 -0.40
C ARG A 176 13.91 4.04 0.13
N LEU A 177 12.68 3.89 -0.38
CA LEU A 177 11.51 4.63 0.09
C LEU A 177 11.27 4.37 1.58
N LEU A 178 11.29 3.10 2.00
CA LEU A 178 11.04 2.67 3.37
C LEU A 178 12.25 2.92 4.31
N ALA A 179 13.45 3.20 3.79
CA ALA A 179 14.61 3.54 4.61
C ALA A 179 14.59 4.98 5.11
N LYS A 180 13.87 5.89 4.43
CA LYS A 180 13.77 7.30 4.83
C LYS A 180 13.18 7.41 6.24
N ARG A 181 14.05 7.72 7.21
CA ARG A 181 13.67 7.97 8.60
C ARG A 181 13.03 9.35 8.71
N ARG A 182 12.21 9.54 9.74
CA ARG A 182 11.75 10.88 10.15
C ARG A 182 12.98 11.77 10.37
N GLY A 183 12.99 12.98 9.81
CA GLY A 183 13.77 14.06 10.40
C GLY A 183 13.18 14.32 11.79
N GLY A 184 13.88 13.87 12.84
CA GLY A 184 13.41 13.90 14.23
C GLY A 184 13.52 12.53 14.88
N ALA A 185 14.48 12.39 15.79
CA ALA A 185 14.82 11.18 16.51
C ALA A 185 13.60 10.47 17.11
N VAL A 186 13.46 9.19 16.82
CA VAL A 186 12.69 8.25 17.65
C VAL A 186 13.74 7.35 18.28
N GLY A 187 13.78 7.36 19.61
CA GLY A 187 14.68 6.54 20.41
C GLY A 187 14.61 5.08 19.99
N THR A 188 15.74 4.41 20.19
CA THR A 188 15.93 2.96 20.08
C THR A 188 14.69 2.22 20.62
N PRO A 189 14.12 1.25 19.89
CA PRO A 189 13.05 0.44 20.46
C PRO A 189 13.56 -0.21 21.76
N PRO A 190 12.75 -0.29 22.83
CA PRO A 190 13.15 -1.06 24.00
C PRO A 190 13.40 -2.49 23.55
N ALA A 191 14.54 -3.05 23.98
CA ALA A 191 14.80 -4.47 23.86
C ALA A 191 13.58 -5.21 24.45
N GLY A 192 12.89 -5.98 23.62
CA GLY A 192 11.74 -6.76 24.06
C GLY A 192 12.15 -7.68 25.21
N PRO A 193 11.25 -7.98 26.16
CA PRO A 193 11.58 -8.88 27.25
C PRO A 193 11.95 -10.24 26.65
N HIS A 194 13.17 -10.69 26.93
CA HIS A 194 13.54 -12.08 26.80
C HIS A 194 12.43 -12.93 27.43
N HIS A 195 11.85 -13.84 26.65
CA HIS A 195 10.96 -14.87 27.18
C HIS A 195 11.72 -15.66 28.25
N ALA A 196 11.57 -15.26 29.51
CA ALA A 196 11.89 -16.10 30.64
C ALA A 196 10.89 -17.25 30.62
N ALA A 197 11.40 -18.44 30.33
CA ALA A 197 10.67 -19.69 30.38
C ALA A 197 9.90 -19.79 31.70
N HIS A 198 8.57 -19.86 31.63
CA HIS A 198 7.76 -20.28 32.76
C HIS A 198 8.01 -21.77 33.00
N GLY A 199 8.96 -22.06 33.89
CA GLY A 199 9.13 -23.36 34.51
C GLY A 199 7.89 -23.71 35.32
N HIS A 200 7.10 -24.64 34.79
CA HIS A 200 5.95 -25.22 35.47
C HIS A 200 6.47 -26.14 36.60
N ARG A 201 6.67 -25.59 37.80
CA ARG A 201 6.91 -26.40 39.00
C ARG A 201 5.59 -27.08 39.38
N ARG A 202 5.46 -28.35 39.02
CA ARG A 202 4.48 -29.26 39.63
C ARG A 202 4.77 -29.31 41.14
N ARG A 203 3.83 -28.84 41.96
CA ARG A 203 3.83 -29.11 43.40
C ARG A 203 3.05 -30.40 43.61
N ASP A 204 3.79 -31.44 43.98
CA ASP A 204 3.22 -32.59 44.69
C ASP A 204 2.52 -32.11 45.96
N LYS A 205 1.25 -32.48 46.11
CA LYS A 205 0.59 -32.53 47.41
C LYS A 205 0.02 -33.92 47.59
N ALA A 206 0.77 -34.73 48.33
CA ALA A 206 0.28 -35.90 49.03
C ALA A 206 -0.97 -35.54 49.86
N ARG A 207 -2.02 -36.34 49.73
CA ARG A 207 -3.06 -36.49 50.75
C ARG A 207 -3.03 -37.94 51.20
N ARG A 208 -2.52 -38.16 52.41
CA ARG A 208 -2.81 -39.30 53.28
C ARG A 208 -3.78 -38.84 54.37
N HIS A 209 -4.46 -39.83 54.95
CA HIS A 209 -5.50 -39.81 55.99
C HIS A 209 -6.91 -39.67 55.40
N GLY A 210 -7.81 -40.65 55.50
CA GLY A 210 -7.87 -41.82 56.39
C GLY A 210 -9.06 -41.63 57.33
N GLU A 211 -10.19 -42.24 56.94
CA GLU A 211 -11.23 -42.89 57.75
C GLU A 211 -12.15 -43.64 56.77
#